data_AF-A0A2V8EL15-F1
#
_entry.id   AF-A0A2V8EL15-F1
#
_cell.length_a   1.000
_cell.length_b   1.000
_cell.length_c   1.000
_cell.angle_alpha   90.00
_cell.angle_beta   90.00
_cell.angle_gamma   90.00
#
_symmetry.space_group_name_H-M   'P 1'
#
loop_
_entity.id
_entity.type
_entity.pdbx_description
1 polymer ?
#
loop_
_entity_poly.entity_id
_entity_poly.type
_entity_poly.pdbx_seq_one_letter_code
_entity_poly.pdbx_strand_id
1 'polypeptide(L)'
;MVRYAVGYRSRAFVTFGAPISAGDRDVHSRSDVLELARLVRARTGALYKVLPTALFAAAMRPSITRPDLEARIDRLIEELAARHANLGVTSGRQTVEEAVEPLETRGIVVAEAGRFRVRERTVLRYYARTIEHLLVTTGRTH
;
A
#
# COMPACT_ATOMS: atom_id res chain seq x y z
N MET A 1 -32.14 -15.74 -10.94
CA MET A 1 -31.52 -14.96 -9.84
C MET A 1 -30.18 -14.38 -10.35
N VAL A 2 -30.24 -13.38 -11.23
CA VAL A 2 -29.08 -12.63 -11.75
C VAL A 2 -29.58 -11.21 -11.94
N ARG A 3 -29.35 -10.29 -10.99
CA ARG A 3 -29.91 -8.93 -11.07
C ARG A 3 -28.98 -7.78 -10.63
N TYR A 4 -27.72 -8.05 -10.30
CA TYR A 4 -26.76 -6.99 -9.88
C TYR A 4 -25.33 -7.16 -10.43
N ALA A 5 -25.16 -7.81 -11.58
CA ALA A 5 -23.85 -7.90 -12.24
C ALA A 5 -23.76 -6.90 -13.40
N VAL A 6 -23.84 -5.59 -13.11
CA VAL A 6 -23.58 -4.55 -14.11
C VAL A 6 -22.74 -3.46 -13.44
N GLY A 7 -21.48 -3.31 -13.87
CA GLY A 7 -20.63 -2.16 -13.49
C GLY A 7 -19.29 -2.44 -12.79
N TYR A 8 -18.88 -3.69 -12.52
CA TYR A 8 -17.56 -3.93 -11.89
C TYR A 8 -16.42 -3.71 -12.89
N ARG A 9 -15.86 -2.49 -12.92
CA ARG A 9 -14.57 -2.23 -13.57
C ARG A 9 -13.45 -2.69 -12.63
N SER A 10 -13.02 -3.95 -12.75
CA SER A 10 -11.84 -4.43 -12.02
C SER A 10 -10.55 -4.02 -12.75
N ARG A 11 -9.62 -3.36 -12.05
CA ARG A 11 -8.25 -3.15 -12.54
C ARG A 11 -7.33 -4.18 -11.90
N ALA A 12 -6.62 -4.95 -12.72
CA ALA A 12 -5.51 -5.78 -12.26
C ALA A 12 -4.19 -5.04 -12.51
N PHE A 13 -3.33 -5.00 -11.50
CA PHE A 13 -1.96 -4.51 -11.63
C PHE A 13 -1.02 -5.71 -11.59
N VAL A 14 -0.42 -6.04 -12.72
CA VAL A 14 0.56 -7.11 -12.85
C VAL A 14 1.90 -6.48 -13.19
N THR A 15 2.88 -6.63 -12.30
CA THR A 15 4.24 -6.13 -12.51
C THR A 15 5.20 -7.31 -12.45
N PHE A 16 5.99 -7.51 -13.51
CA PHE A 16 7.07 -8.49 -13.51
C PHE A 16 8.41 -7.79 -13.24
N GLY A 17 9.21 -8.39 -12.36
CA GLY A 17 10.56 -7.91 -12.06
C GLY A 17 11.63 -8.62 -12.89
N ALA A 18 12.88 -8.22 -12.70
CA ALA A 18 14.02 -8.94 -13.24
C ALA A 18 14.06 -10.39 -12.71
N PRO A 19 14.46 -11.38 -13.53
CA PRO A 19 14.66 -12.76 -13.08
C PRO A 19 15.64 -12.84 -11.90
N ILE A 20 15.39 -13.75 -10.97
CA ILE A 20 16.28 -14.04 -9.85
C ILE A 20 17.03 -15.33 -10.17
N SER A 21 18.35 -15.25 -10.38
CA SER A 21 19.18 -16.45 -10.58
C SER A 21 19.29 -17.26 -9.29
N ALA A 22 19.22 -18.58 -9.43
CA ALA A 22 19.46 -19.56 -8.37
C ALA A 22 20.70 -20.44 -8.63
N GLY A 23 21.36 -20.28 -9.78
CA GLY A 23 22.37 -21.24 -10.26
C GLY A 23 23.62 -21.37 -9.39
N ASP A 24 24.02 -20.29 -8.70
CA ASP A 24 25.29 -20.24 -7.96
C ASP A 24 25.12 -20.45 -6.44
N ARG A 25 23.93 -20.86 -5.97
CA ARG A 25 23.65 -20.99 -4.53
C ARG A 25 23.67 -22.43 -4.05
N ASP A 26 24.26 -22.67 -2.87
CA ASP A 26 24.24 -23.97 -2.23
C ASP A 26 22.91 -24.22 -1.50
N VAL A 27 22.17 -25.23 -1.95
CA VAL A 27 20.88 -25.62 -1.37
C VAL A 27 20.99 -26.25 0.02
N HIS A 28 22.18 -26.72 0.40
CA HIS A 28 22.45 -27.28 1.73
C HIS A 28 22.98 -26.22 2.71
N SER A 29 23.37 -25.03 2.22
CA SER A 29 23.74 -23.88 3.04
C SER A 29 22.51 -23.14 3.54
N ARG A 30 22.27 -23.19 4.86
CA ARG A 30 21.19 -22.41 5.50
C ARG A 30 21.32 -20.90 5.23
N SER A 31 22.55 -20.39 5.17
CA SER A 31 22.83 -18.97 4.94
C SER A 31 22.42 -18.53 3.54
N ASP A 32 22.77 -19.32 2.52
CA ASP A 32 22.45 -19.05 1.11
C ASP A 32 20.94 -19.05 0.88
N VAL A 33 20.23 -20.01 1.48
CA VAL A 33 18.76 -20.10 1.43
C VAL A 33 18.12 -18.86 2.05
N LEU A 34 18.61 -18.42 3.21
CA LEU A 34 18.09 -17.22 3.88
C LEU A 34 18.38 -15.94 3.08
N GLU A 35 19.55 -15.85 2.44
CA GLU A 35 19.89 -14.71 1.59
C GLU A 35 18.98 -14.66 0.35
N LEU A 36 18.77 -15.79 -0.32
CA LEU A 36 17.82 -15.89 -1.43
C LEU A 36 16.40 -15.48 -0.99
N ALA A 37 15.94 -15.97 0.18
CA ALA A 37 14.63 -15.62 0.70
C ALA A 37 14.49 -14.10 0.96
N ARG A 38 15.53 -13.46 1.51
CA ARG A 38 15.56 -12.00 1.70
C ARG A 38 15.54 -11.26 0.37
N LEU A 39 16.32 -11.71 -0.61
CA LEU A 39 16.35 -11.12 -1.95
C LEU A 39 14.98 -11.23 -2.65
N VAL A 40 14.38 -12.41 -2.65
CA VAL A 40 13.05 -12.66 -3.23
C VAL A 40 12.01 -11.76 -2.56
N ARG A 41 12.02 -11.66 -1.23
CA ARG A 41 11.11 -10.80 -0.47
C ARG A 41 11.30 -9.33 -0.81
N ALA A 42 12.54 -8.85 -0.90
CA ALA A 42 12.85 -7.47 -1.26
C ALA A 42 12.40 -7.14 -2.69
N ARG A 43 12.72 -8.00 -3.66
CA ARG A 43 12.33 -7.83 -5.07
C ARG A 43 10.82 -7.88 -5.26
N THR A 44 10.14 -8.80 -4.60
CA THR A 44 8.67 -8.91 -4.65
C THR A 44 8.02 -7.67 -4.01
N GLY A 45 8.53 -7.21 -2.87
CA GLY A 45 8.04 -5.99 -2.22
C GLY A 45 8.16 -4.76 -3.12
N ALA A 46 9.28 -4.60 -3.82
CA ALA A 46 9.48 -3.48 -4.76
C ALA A 46 8.49 -3.47 -5.93
N LEU A 47 7.96 -4.64 -6.33
CA LEU A 47 6.96 -4.75 -7.40
C LEU A 47 5.55 -4.39 -6.91
N TYR A 48 5.31 -4.42 -5.59
CA TYR A 48 4.00 -4.16 -5.01
C TYR A 48 3.51 -2.76 -5.36
N LYS A 49 2.37 -2.68 -6.05
CA LYS A 49 1.77 -1.40 -6.43
C LYS A 49 1.20 -0.72 -5.18
N VAL A 50 1.74 0.43 -4.82
CA VAL A 50 1.21 1.27 -3.75
C VAL A 50 -0.07 1.94 -4.26
N LEU A 51 -1.22 1.45 -3.76
CA LEU A 51 -2.55 1.93 -4.16
C LEU A 51 -3.00 3.15 -3.33
N PRO A 52 -3.87 4.02 -3.89
CA PRO A 52 -4.41 5.17 -3.18
C PRO A 52 -5.04 4.81 -1.83
N THR A 53 -5.80 3.71 -1.77
CA THR A 53 -6.47 3.26 -0.54
C THR A 53 -5.49 2.84 0.55
N ALA A 54 -4.33 2.29 0.20
CA ALA A 54 -3.29 1.91 1.16
C ALA A 54 -2.58 3.15 1.74
N LEU A 55 -2.26 4.13 0.88
CA LEU A 55 -1.69 5.42 1.30
C LEU A 55 -2.64 6.20 2.20
N PHE A 56 -3.91 6.31 1.78
CA PHE A 56 -4.97 6.94 2.58
C PHE A 56 -5.03 6.27 3.95
N ALA A 57 -5.14 4.93 3.99
CA ALA A 57 -5.23 4.18 5.24
C ALA A 57 -4.00 4.33 6.14
N ALA A 58 -2.79 4.35 5.58
CA ALA A 58 -1.55 4.55 6.33
C ALA A 58 -1.41 5.98 6.90
N ALA A 59 -1.91 6.98 6.18
CA ALA A 59 -1.87 8.38 6.61
C ALA A 59 -2.93 8.72 7.66
N MET A 60 -4.03 7.97 7.71
CA MET A 60 -5.20 8.26 8.56
C MET A 60 -4.90 8.31 10.07
N ARG A 61 -5.71 9.11 10.76
CA ARG A 61 -5.87 9.17 12.22
C ARG A 61 -7.34 8.88 12.57
N PRO A 62 -7.73 8.71 13.85
CA PRO A 62 -9.15 8.51 14.20
C PRO A 62 -10.09 9.55 13.56
N SER A 63 -9.64 10.80 13.49
CA SER A 63 -10.24 11.85 12.66
C SER A 63 -9.14 12.80 12.14
N ILE A 64 -9.30 13.31 10.92
CA ILE A 64 -8.35 14.22 10.28
C ILE A 64 -9.05 15.16 9.29
N THR A 65 -8.53 16.37 9.07
CA THR A 65 -9.03 17.28 8.02
C THR A 65 -8.51 16.84 6.65
N ARG A 66 -9.19 17.24 5.57
CA ARG A 66 -8.72 16.96 4.20
C ARG A 66 -7.30 17.52 3.93
N PRO A 67 -6.99 18.80 4.23
CA PRO A 67 -5.64 19.34 4.00
C PRO A 67 -4.54 18.62 4.80
N ASP A 68 -4.81 18.29 6.07
CA ASP A 68 -3.82 17.58 6.89
C ASP A 68 -3.57 16.15 6.38
N LEU A 69 -4.61 15.50 5.85
CA LEU A 69 -4.49 14.18 5.27
C LEU A 69 -3.66 14.21 3.98
N GLU A 70 -3.95 15.15 3.07
CA GLU A 70 -3.17 15.36 1.85
C GLU A 70 -1.69 15.57 2.17
N ALA A 71 -1.37 16.50 3.08
CA ALA A 71 0.02 16.79 3.47
C ALA A 71 0.73 15.63 4.18
N ARG A 72 -0.02 14.72 4.83
CA ARG A 72 0.55 13.48 5.38
C ARG A 72 0.83 12.47 4.28
N ILE A 73 -0.05 12.38 3.29
CA ILE A 73 0.14 11.47 2.15
C ILE A 73 1.30 11.95 1.28
N ASP A 74 1.45 13.26 1.03
CA ASP A 74 2.58 13.80 0.26
C ASP A 74 3.92 13.37 0.87
N ARG A 75 4.07 13.46 2.19
CA ARG A 75 5.26 12.98 2.90
C ARG A 75 5.50 11.47 2.74
N LEU A 76 4.44 10.65 2.75
CA LEU A 76 4.56 9.22 2.50
C LEU A 76 4.96 8.93 1.05
N ILE A 77 4.42 9.69 0.10
CA ILE A 77 4.78 9.59 -1.32
C ILE A 77 6.25 9.93 -1.52
N GLU A 78 6.76 11.00 -0.90
CA GLU A 78 8.18 11.38 -0.93
C GLU A 78 9.08 10.25 -0.38
N GLU A 79 8.73 9.72 0.80
CA GLU A 79 9.47 8.62 1.43
C GLU A 79 9.51 7.35 0.56
N LEU A 80 8.36 6.98 -0.02
CA LEU A 80 8.24 5.80 -0.87
C LEU A 80 8.93 6.00 -2.23
N ALA A 81 8.87 7.20 -2.80
CA ALA A 81 9.56 7.56 -4.03
C ALA A 81 11.09 7.49 -3.86
N ALA A 82 11.61 7.94 -2.72
CA ALA A 82 13.04 7.83 -2.39
C ALA A 82 13.52 6.37 -2.31
N ARG A 83 12.62 5.42 -2.04
CA ARG A 83 12.87 3.98 -2.07
C ARG A 83 12.53 3.31 -3.41
N HIS A 84 12.23 4.10 -4.44
CA HIS A 84 11.79 3.63 -5.76
C HIS A 84 10.57 2.68 -5.71
N ALA A 85 9.66 2.89 -4.75
CA ALA A 85 8.44 2.10 -4.66
C ALA A 85 7.54 2.32 -5.89
N ASN A 86 6.77 1.29 -6.26
CA ASN A 86 5.85 1.33 -7.39
C ASN A 86 4.58 2.12 -7.05
N LEU A 87 4.64 3.45 -7.09
CA LEU A 87 3.55 4.36 -6.73
C LEU A 87 2.42 4.38 -7.77
N GLY A 88 1.16 4.31 -7.32
CA GLY A 88 -0.04 4.45 -8.16
C GLY A 88 -0.56 5.87 -8.34
N VAL A 89 0.02 6.82 -7.62
CA VAL A 89 -0.41 8.22 -7.49
C VAL A 89 0.82 9.10 -7.33
N THR A 90 0.68 10.39 -7.63
CA THR A 90 1.78 11.36 -7.56
C THR A 90 1.56 12.47 -6.52
N SER A 91 0.38 12.55 -5.90
CA SER A 91 0.09 13.55 -4.87
C SER A 91 -0.93 13.07 -3.83
N GLY A 92 -0.92 13.72 -2.68
CA GLY A 92 -1.90 13.55 -1.62
C GLY A 92 -3.31 13.91 -2.06
N ARG A 93 -3.47 14.96 -2.87
CA ARG A 93 -4.76 15.34 -3.46
C ARG A 93 -5.34 14.22 -4.33
N GLN A 94 -4.56 13.73 -5.28
CA GLN A 94 -4.97 12.62 -6.16
C GLN A 94 -5.32 11.39 -5.32
N THR A 95 -4.50 11.08 -4.29
CA THR A 95 -4.75 9.95 -3.41
C THR A 95 -6.10 10.06 -2.70
N VAL A 96 -6.43 11.22 -2.15
CA VAL A 96 -7.71 11.45 -1.47
C VAL A 96 -8.86 11.33 -2.48
N GLU A 97 -8.75 11.95 -3.65
CA GLU A 97 -9.80 11.89 -4.69
C GLU A 97 -10.08 10.45 -5.13
N GLU A 98 -9.05 9.63 -5.34
CA GLU A 98 -9.21 8.24 -5.78
C GLU A 98 -9.56 7.26 -4.67
N ALA A 99 -9.23 7.55 -3.40
CA ALA A 99 -9.42 6.62 -2.28
C ALA A 99 -10.72 6.83 -1.50
N VAL A 100 -11.30 8.03 -1.50
CA VAL A 100 -12.47 8.36 -0.67
C VAL A 100 -13.69 7.54 -1.08
N GLU A 101 -14.13 7.63 -2.33
CA GLU A 101 -15.28 6.86 -2.84
C GLU A 101 -15.21 5.36 -2.49
N PRO A 102 -14.11 4.63 -2.79
CA PRO A 102 -14.05 3.20 -2.49
C PRO A 102 -14.04 2.89 -0.98
N LEU A 103 -13.48 3.75 -0.14
CA LEU A 103 -13.43 3.51 1.31
C LEU A 103 -14.75 3.89 2.01
N GLU A 104 -15.42 4.95 1.55
CA GLU A 104 -16.75 5.34 2.04
C GLU A 104 -17.84 4.36 1.62
N THR A 105 -17.83 3.91 0.36
CA THR A 105 -18.79 2.92 -0.16
C THR A 105 -18.75 1.62 0.63
N ARG A 106 -17.57 1.26 1.16
CA ARG A 106 -17.35 0.07 2.00
C ARG A 106 -17.62 0.32 3.49
N GLY A 107 -18.03 1.52 3.87
CA GLY A 107 -18.28 1.91 5.26
C GLY A 107 -17.01 1.97 6.12
N ILE A 108 -15.82 2.08 5.53
CA ILE A 108 -14.56 2.04 6.28
C ILE A 108 -14.23 3.40 6.88
N VAL A 109 -14.51 4.46 6.13
CA VAL A 109 -14.41 5.85 6.56
C VAL A 109 -15.69 6.60 6.26
N VAL A 110 -15.84 7.77 6.87
CA VAL A 110 -16.88 8.73 6.52
C VAL A 110 -16.26 10.11 6.34
N ALA A 111 -16.66 10.82 5.29
CA ALA A 111 -16.28 12.19 4.97
C ALA A 111 -17.45 13.13 5.28
N GLU A 112 -17.28 14.00 6.27
CA GLU A 112 -18.29 14.96 6.70
C GLU A 112 -17.63 16.30 7.00
N ALA A 113 -18.20 17.39 6.49
CA ALA A 113 -17.74 18.76 6.75
C ALA A 113 -16.21 18.95 6.58
N GLY A 114 -15.65 18.41 5.50
CA GLY A 114 -14.21 18.52 5.18
C GLY A 114 -13.28 17.68 6.06
N ARG A 115 -13.83 16.73 6.85
CA ARG A 115 -13.07 15.81 7.69
C ARG A 115 -13.36 14.36 7.36
N PHE A 116 -12.35 13.52 7.55
CA PHE A 116 -12.48 12.07 7.49
C PHE A 116 -12.48 11.49 8.90
N ARG A 117 -13.35 10.51 9.15
CA ARG A 117 -13.41 9.72 10.40
C ARG A 117 -13.39 8.23 10.09
N VAL A 118 -12.73 7.47 10.97
CA VAL A 118 -12.66 6.01 10.84
C VAL A 118 -13.94 5.37 11.37
N ARG A 119 -14.56 4.49 10.58
CA ARG A 119 -15.70 3.64 10.97
C ARG A 119 -15.23 2.21 11.23
N GLU A 120 -14.41 1.64 10.34
CA GLU A 120 -13.89 0.26 10.48
C GLU A 120 -12.36 0.23 10.63
N ARG A 121 -11.90 0.35 11.88
CA ARG A 121 -10.46 0.43 12.20
C ARG A 121 -9.68 -0.81 11.77
N THR A 122 -10.27 -2.00 11.87
CA THR A 122 -9.60 -3.26 11.52
C THR A 122 -9.36 -3.36 10.02
N VAL A 123 -10.36 -2.99 9.20
CA VAL A 123 -10.23 -3.00 7.74
C VAL A 123 -9.31 -1.89 7.26
N LEU A 124 -9.37 -0.69 7.86
CA LEU A 124 -8.42 0.38 7.56
C LEU A 124 -6.97 -0.07 7.84
N ARG A 125 -6.74 -0.73 8.98
CA ARG A 125 -5.42 -1.29 9.31
C ARG A 125 -4.98 -2.35 8.30
N TYR A 126 -5.89 -3.18 7.80
CA TYR A 126 -5.59 -4.15 6.75
C TYR A 126 -5.03 -3.45 5.50
N TYR A 127 -5.67 -2.38 5.02
CA TYR A 127 -5.16 -1.61 3.87
C TYR A 127 -3.79 -1.00 4.15
N ALA A 128 -3.60 -0.38 5.32
CA ALA A 128 -2.31 0.22 5.70
C ALA A 128 -1.17 -0.81 5.76
N ARG A 129 -1.44 -2.01 6.29
CA ARG A 129 -0.45 -3.10 6.40
C ARG A 129 0.07 -3.58 5.06
N THR A 130 -0.69 -3.41 3.97
CA THR A 130 -0.23 -3.84 2.65
C THR A 130 1.03 -3.11 2.18
N ILE A 131 1.28 -1.90 2.67
CA ILE A 131 2.49 -1.10 2.36
C ILE A 131 3.42 -0.91 3.55
N GLU A 132 3.11 -1.49 4.71
CA GLU A 132 3.94 -1.36 5.94
C GLU A 132 5.38 -1.83 5.71
N HIS A 133 5.56 -2.90 4.93
CA HIS A 133 6.86 -3.43 4.57
C HIS A 133 7.73 -2.50 3.70
N LEU A 134 7.14 -1.45 3.12
CA LEU A 134 7.84 -0.42 2.34
C LEU A 134 8.17 0.82 3.19
N LEU A 135 7.48 1.01 4.31
CA LEU A 135 7.64 2.15 5.22
C LEU A 135 8.59 1.82 6.38
N VAL A 136 8.52 0.59 6.89
CA VAL A 136 9.41 0.12 7.96
C VAL A 136 10.73 -0.35 7.34
N THR A 137 11.85 0.26 7.75
CA THR A 137 13.17 -0.34 7.49
C THR A 137 13.24 -1.67 8.22
N THR A 138 13.12 -2.78 7.50
CA THR A 138 13.45 -4.12 8.02
C THR A 138 14.91 -4.12 8.48
N GLY A 139 15.12 -3.95 9.78
CA GLY A 139 16.45 -3.79 10.38
C GLY A 139 16.46 -3.42 11.87
N ARG A 140 15.32 -3.06 12.49
CA ARG A 140 15.20 -3.01 13.96
C ARG A 140 14.42 -4.21 14.47
N THR A 141 15.13 -5.31 14.67
CA THR A 141 14.76 -6.29 15.71
C THR A 141 14.89 -5.60 17.06
N HIS A 142 13.82 -5.65 17.85
CA HIS A 142 13.92 -5.52 19.30
C HIS A 142 14.79 -6.65 19.86
#